data_AF-A0A8J6NX79-F1
#
_entry.id   AF-A0A8J6NX79-F1
#
_cell.length_a   1.000
_cell.length_b   1.000
_cell.length_c   1.000
_cell.angle_alpha   90.00
_cell.angle_beta   90.00
_cell.angle_gamma   90.00
#
_symmetry.space_group_name_H-M   'P 1'
#
loop_
_entity.id
_entity.type
_entity.pdbx_description
1 polymer ?
#
loop_
_entity_poly.entity_id
_entity_poly.type
_entity_poly.pdbx_seq_one_letter_code
_entity_poly.pdbx_strand_id
1 'polypeptide(L)'
;MLLQGADQWPGRYVQPEYLMKYPGQPDRLPGEKERNLEMMILFYSPIADEVDQRFQKEIEAAILNEPLEIHRNIESLNRRLCQPRYNLDIAVLNAGSHENLEELLSMRELFDRIRIILILHDREVETVRKGHTLFPRFLTYADSDLDWVTAVLKKMLLNNHDGKK
;
A
#
# COMPACT_ATOMS: atom_id res chain seq x y z
N MET A 1 -56.98 -15.40 4.96
CA MET A 1 -56.75 -14.19 5.75
C MET A 1 -55.24 -14.12 6.03
N LEU A 2 -54.59 -13.08 5.50
CA LEU A 2 -53.27 -12.53 5.83
C LEU A 2 -51.95 -13.25 5.45
N LEU A 3 -51.29 -12.60 4.47
CA LEU A 3 -49.89 -12.14 4.40
C LEU A 3 -48.76 -13.03 3.82
N GLN A 4 -48.50 -12.71 2.54
CA GLN A 4 -47.23 -12.49 1.83
C GLN A 4 -45.92 -12.44 2.63
N GLY A 5 -44.88 -13.05 2.04
CA GLY A 5 -43.57 -12.41 1.82
C GLY A 5 -42.45 -12.73 2.81
N ALA A 6 -41.56 -13.66 2.44
CA ALA A 6 -40.16 -13.64 2.87
C ALA A 6 -39.29 -14.37 1.84
N ASP A 7 -38.81 -13.56 0.90
CA ASP A 7 -37.48 -13.56 0.29
C ASP A 7 -36.77 -14.91 0.05
N GLN A 8 -36.76 -15.27 -1.22
CA GLN A 8 -36.01 -16.36 -1.82
C GLN A 8 -34.54 -15.92 -1.94
N TRP A 9 -33.69 -16.32 -0.99
CA TRP A 9 -32.24 -16.08 -1.07
C TRP A 9 -31.61 -17.00 -2.13
N PRO A 10 -30.86 -16.46 -3.12
CA PRO A 10 -30.22 -17.29 -4.13
C PRO A 10 -28.89 -17.84 -3.59
N GLY A 11 -28.80 -19.17 -3.49
CA GLY A 11 -27.55 -19.91 -3.68
C GLY A 11 -26.56 -19.97 -2.52
N ARG A 12 -26.84 -20.82 -1.52
CA ARG A 12 -25.92 -21.83 -0.92
C ARG A 12 -26.59 -22.47 0.28
N TYR A 13 -26.75 -23.80 0.24
CA TYR A 13 -27.33 -24.57 1.35
C TYR A 13 -26.38 -24.51 2.55
N VAL A 14 -26.78 -23.84 3.63
CA VAL A 14 -26.03 -23.83 4.90
C VAL A 14 -26.34 -25.14 5.62
N GLN A 15 -25.32 -25.95 5.93
CA GLN A 15 -25.54 -27.22 6.61
C GLN A 15 -26.13 -26.97 8.01
N PRO A 16 -27.20 -27.68 8.43
CA PRO A 16 -27.95 -27.38 9.65
C PRO A 16 -27.10 -27.53 10.94
N GLU A 17 -26.01 -28.29 10.90
CA GLU A 17 -25.06 -28.40 12.00
C GLU A 17 -24.38 -27.06 12.38
N TYR A 18 -24.25 -26.13 11.44
CA TYR A 18 -23.68 -24.80 11.70
C TYR A 18 -24.62 -23.90 12.51
N LEU A 19 -25.94 -24.04 12.33
CA LEU A 19 -26.94 -23.27 13.07
C LEU A 19 -27.02 -23.67 14.55
N MET A 20 -26.65 -24.91 14.88
CA MET A 20 -26.65 -25.41 16.26
C MET A 20 -25.40 -25.02 17.05
N LYS A 21 -24.29 -24.75 16.36
CA LYS A 21 -23.01 -24.44 17.01
C LYS A 21 -22.87 -22.96 17.39
N TYR A 22 -23.63 -22.07 16.75
CA TYR A 22 -23.58 -20.62 16.96
C TYR A 22 -24.99 -20.00 17.05
N PRO A 23 -25.73 -20.24 18.14
CA PRO A 23 -27.02 -19.61 18.34
C PRO A 23 -26.81 -18.12 18.67
N GLY A 24 -26.98 -17.22 17.69
CA GLY A 24 -27.09 -15.78 17.98
C GLY A 24 -26.67 -14.76 16.92
N GLN A 25 -26.10 -15.14 15.77
CA GLN A 25 -25.74 -14.15 14.74
C GLN A 25 -25.96 -14.69 13.32
N PRO A 26 -27.04 -14.28 12.62
CA PRO A 26 -27.31 -14.73 11.24
C PRO A 26 -26.38 -14.12 10.19
N ASP A 27 -25.56 -13.12 10.54
CA ASP A 27 -24.78 -12.33 9.57
C ASP A 27 -23.28 -12.65 9.50
N ARG A 28 -22.76 -13.62 10.26
CA ARG A 28 -21.33 -13.97 10.20
C ARG A 28 -21.12 -15.37 9.63
N LEU A 29 -20.92 -15.44 8.32
CA LEU A 29 -20.46 -16.65 7.65
C LEU A 29 -19.01 -16.97 8.06
N PRO A 30 -18.68 -18.24 8.38
CA PRO A 30 -17.31 -18.64 8.69
C PRO A 30 -16.52 -18.76 7.38
N GLY A 31 -15.76 -17.71 7.04
CA GLY A 31 -14.92 -17.69 5.83
C GLY A 31 -14.39 -16.30 5.48
N GLU A 32 -15.05 -15.26 5.95
CA GLU A 32 -14.58 -13.89 5.82
C GLU A 32 -13.60 -13.62 6.96
N LYS A 33 -12.33 -13.99 6.73
CA LYS A 33 -11.24 -13.52 7.57
C LYS A 33 -11.42 -12.02 7.73
N GLU A 34 -11.63 -11.58 8.96
CA GLU A 34 -11.37 -10.22 9.40
C GLU A 34 -9.89 -9.92 9.11
N ARG A 35 -9.58 -9.59 7.86
CA ARG A 35 -8.31 -9.01 7.42
C ARG A 35 -8.32 -7.54 7.82
N ASN A 36 -8.61 -7.25 9.08
CA ASN A 36 -8.55 -5.92 9.65
C ASN A 36 -7.13 -5.67 10.15
N LEU A 37 -6.36 -5.02 9.27
CA LEU A 37 -5.31 -4.03 9.52
C LEU A 37 -4.94 -3.57 8.10
N GLU A 38 -5.70 -2.61 7.57
CA GLU A 38 -5.62 -2.14 6.19
C GLU A 38 -4.28 -1.44 5.97
N MET A 39 -3.20 -2.20 5.77
CA MET A 39 -1.90 -1.67 5.41
C MET A 39 -2.05 -0.85 4.15
N MET A 40 -1.81 0.44 4.30
CA MET A 40 -1.90 1.40 3.23
C MET A 40 -0.52 1.58 2.63
N ILE A 41 -0.51 1.54 1.30
CA ILE A 41 0.68 1.77 0.50
C ILE A 41 0.52 3.15 -0.12
N LEU A 42 1.55 3.96 0.03
CA LEU A 42 1.62 5.26 -0.61
C LEU A 42 2.56 5.18 -1.80
N PHE A 43 2.14 5.71 -2.93
CA PHE A 43 2.98 5.91 -4.10
C PHE A 43 3.07 7.40 -4.40
N TYR A 44 4.28 7.95 -4.38
CA TYR A 44 4.56 9.30 -4.81
C TYR A 44 5.30 9.26 -6.14
N SER A 45 4.73 9.91 -7.15
CA SER A 45 5.41 10.09 -8.43
C SER A 45 5.00 11.42 -9.07
N PRO A 46 5.92 12.40 -9.11
CA PRO A 46 5.63 13.72 -9.68
C PRO A 46 5.57 13.71 -11.22
N ILE A 47 6.07 12.64 -11.84
CA ILE A 47 6.19 12.49 -13.28
C ILE A 47 5.14 11.49 -13.76
N ALA A 48 4.23 11.91 -14.65
CA ALA A 48 3.15 11.07 -15.18
C ALA A 48 3.48 10.53 -16.59
N ASP A 49 4.69 10.02 -16.77
CA ASP A 49 5.17 9.43 -18.04
C ASP A 49 4.67 7.98 -18.23
N GLU A 50 4.89 7.41 -19.43
CA GLU A 50 4.56 6.00 -19.70
C GLU A 50 5.22 5.04 -18.70
N VAL A 51 6.42 5.36 -18.24
CA VAL A 51 7.15 4.59 -17.23
C VAL A 51 6.37 4.59 -15.90
N ASP A 52 5.87 5.75 -15.47
CA ASP A 52 5.07 5.90 -14.25
C ASP A 52 3.78 5.09 -14.31
N GLN A 53 3.08 5.13 -15.45
CA GLN A 53 1.85 4.33 -15.62
C GLN A 53 2.12 2.83 -15.58
N ARG A 54 3.29 2.39 -16.08
CA ARG A 54 3.72 0.98 -15.95
C ARG A 54 4.04 0.66 -14.49
N PHE A 55 4.81 1.52 -13.80
CA PHE A 55 5.06 1.41 -12.35
C PHE A 55 3.78 1.26 -11.54
N GLN A 56 2.81 2.14 -11.80
CA GLN A 56 1.53 2.12 -11.13
C GLN A 56 0.81 0.79 -11.34
N LYS A 57 0.68 0.32 -12.59
CA LYS A 57 0.03 -0.96 -12.92
C LYS A 57 0.74 -2.15 -12.29
N GLU A 58 2.06 -2.14 -12.27
CA GLU A 58 2.86 -3.21 -11.69
C GLU A 58 2.73 -3.25 -10.16
N ILE A 59 2.69 -2.09 -9.50
CA ILE A 59 2.40 -1.97 -8.07
C ILE A 59 0.97 -2.44 -7.78
N GLU A 60 -0.01 -1.98 -8.57
CA GLU A 60 -1.43 -2.39 -8.46
C GLU A 60 -1.62 -3.89 -8.67
N ALA A 61 -0.83 -4.54 -9.53
CA ALA A 61 -0.84 -5.98 -9.72
C ALA A 61 -0.09 -6.74 -8.61
N ALA A 62 0.86 -6.08 -7.94
CA ALA A 62 1.66 -6.67 -6.86
C ALA A 62 0.93 -6.65 -5.52
N ILE A 63 0.04 -5.68 -5.31
CA ILE A 63 -0.81 -5.58 -4.13
C ILE A 63 -2.01 -6.52 -4.30
N LEU A 64 -2.36 -7.21 -3.22
CA LEU A 64 -3.45 -8.20 -3.25
C LEU A 64 -4.78 -7.53 -2.92
N ASN A 65 -4.82 -6.73 -1.84
CA ASN A 65 -6.02 -6.05 -1.34
C ASN A 65 -5.70 -4.77 -0.55
N GLU A 66 -4.44 -4.35 -0.54
CA GLU A 66 -3.97 -3.18 0.20
C GLU A 66 -4.40 -1.89 -0.52
N PRO A 67 -4.94 -0.88 0.19
CA PRO A 67 -5.24 0.40 -0.43
C PRO A 67 -3.96 1.08 -0.90
N LEU A 68 -3.94 1.45 -2.19
CA LEU A 68 -2.88 2.24 -2.81
C LEU A 68 -3.34 3.70 -2.95
N GLU A 69 -2.66 4.63 -2.26
CA GLU A 69 -2.85 6.06 -2.47
C GLU A 69 -1.74 6.62 -3.34
N ILE A 70 -2.12 7.38 -4.37
CA ILE A 70 -1.19 7.95 -5.34
C ILE A 70 -1.16 9.46 -5.17
N HIS A 71 0.04 10.00 -4.98
CA HIS A 71 0.27 11.44 -4.93
C HIS A 71 1.24 11.86 -6.02
N ARG A 72 0.82 12.85 -6.80
CA ARG A 72 1.66 13.45 -7.86
C ARG A 72 2.26 14.80 -7.47
N ASN A 73 1.86 15.34 -6.33
CA ASN A 73 2.33 16.63 -5.83
C ASN A 73 2.87 16.49 -4.41
N ILE A 74 3.96 17.21 -4.14
CA ILE A 74 4.56 17.23 -2.81
C ILE A 74 3.58 17.75 -1.75
N GLU A 75 2.75 18.72 -2.09
CA GLU A 75 1.76 19.29 -1.17
C GLU A 75 0.69 18.27 -0.78
N SER A 76 0.26 17.44 -1.73
CA SER A 76 -0.69 16.35 -1.49
C SER A 76 -0.07 15.28 -0.61
N LEU A 77 1.19 14.92 -0.89
CA LEU A 77 1.98 14.00 -0.07
C LEU A 77 2.13 14.51 1.36
N ASN A 78 2.54 15.77 1.53
CA ASN A 78 2.74 16.41 2.82
C ASN A 78 1.44 16.42 3.63
N ARG A 79 0.33 16.85 3.00
CA ARG A 79 -0.99 16.86 3.63
C ARG A 79 -1.39 15.47 4.10
N ARG A 80 -1.10 14.42 3.33
CA ARG A 80 -1.39 13.04 3.72
C ARG A 80 -0.51 12.56 4.87
N LEU A 81 0.78 12.87 4.85
CA LEU A 81 1.72 12.50 5.92
C LEU A 81 1.47 13.23 7.25
N CYS A 82 0.82 14.41 7.19
CA CYS A 82 0.38 15.19 8.35
C CYS A 82 -0.96 14.71 8.92
N GLN A 83 -1.72 13.88 8.20
CA GLN A 83 -2.96 13.28 8.71
C GLN A 83 -2.65 12.07 9.62
N PRO A 84 -3.63 11.60 10.41
CA PRO A 84 -3.45 10.41 11.23
C PRO A 84 -3.04 9.23 10.36
N ARG A 85 -1.79 8.75 10.54
CA ARG A 85 -1.14 7.73 9.72
C ARG A 85 -1.65 6.32 10.01
N TYR A 86 -2.92 6.16 10.38
CA TYR A 86 -3.49 4.86 10.71
C TYR A 86 -3.26 3.94 9.51
N ASN A 87 -2.33 3.00 9.69
CA ASN A 87 -1.92 1.96 8.75
C ASN A 87 -1.04 2.35 7.55
N LEU A 88 -0.45 3.56 7.46
CA LEU A 88 0.53 3.86 6.42
C LEU A 88 1.89 3.20 6.74
N ASP A 89 2.18 2.09 6.06
CA ASP A 89 3.28 1.19 6.42
C ASP A 89 4.43 1.19 5.41
N ILE A 90 4.12 1.42 4.14
CA ILE A 90 5.08 1.41 3.03
C ILE A 90 4.84 2.63 2.15
N ALA A 91 5.91 3.34 1.83
CA ALA A 91 5.91 4.43 0.87
C ALA A 91 6.88 4.12 -0.27
N VAL A 92 6.40 4.17 -1.50
CA VAL A 92 7.19 4.10 -2.72
C VAL A 92 7.33 5.52 -3.24
N LEU A 93 8.55 6.06 -3.23
CA LEU A 93 8.85 7.45 -3.55
C LEU A 93 9.69 7.52 -4.82
N ASN A 94 9.16 8.15 -5.86
CA ASN A 94 9.89 8.44 -7.09
C ASN A 94 10.42 9.88 -7.07
N ALA A 95 11.72 10.02 -6.83
CA ALA A 95 12.43 11.30 -6.91
C ALA A 95 12.89 11.52 -8.36
N GLY A 96 11.97 12.04 -9.18
CA GLY A 96 12.19 12.25 -10.62
C GLY A 96 13.18 13.38 -10.97
N SER A 97 13.59 14.19 -9.99
CA SER A 97 14.58 15.25 -10.15
C SER A 97 15.28 15.56 -8.82
N HIS A 98 16.38 16.30 -8.89
CA HIS A 98 17.10 16.79 -7.71
C HIS A 98 16.20 17.64 -6.82
N GLU A 99 15.35 18.48 -7.43
CA GLU A 99 14.40 19.32 -6.72
C GLU A 99 13.38 18.47 -5.95
N ASN A 100 12.83 17.42 -6.57
CA ASN A 100 11.91 16.51 -5.89
C ASN A 100 12.59 15.75 -4.74
N LEU A 101 13.87 15.40 -4.87
CA LEU A 101 14.61 14.79 -3.78
C LEU A 101 14.77 15.75 -2.59
N GLU A 102 15.16 17.01 -2.84
CA GLU A 102 15.28 18.03 -1.79
C GLU A 102 13.94 18.31 -1.08
N GLU A 103 12.84 18.31 -1.84
CA GLU A 103 11.49 18.44 -1.29
C GLU A 103 11.14 17.26 -0.35
N LEU A 104 11.43 16.02 -0.77
CA LEU A 104 11.23 14.84 0.07
C LEU A 104 12.11 14.89 1.34
N LEU A 105 13.35 15.35 1.22
CA LEU A 105 14.29 15.51 2.33
C LEU A 105 13.83 16.56 3.34
N SER A 106 13.21 17.64 2.87
CA SER A 106 12.64 18.68 3.72
C SER A 106 11.54 18.14 4.64
N MET A 107 10.91 17.01 4.27
CA MET A 107 9.87 16.33 5.03
C MET A 107 10.33 15.01 5.64
N ARG A 108 11.65 14.77 5.75
CA ARG A 108 12.22 13.50 6.25
C ARG A 108 11.59 13.01 7.57
N GLU A 109 11.28 13.94 8.48
CA GLU A 109 10.70 13.63 9.79
C GLU A 109 9.29 13.05 9.67
N LEU A 110 8.59 13.36 8.58
CA LEU A 110 7.27 12.82 8.29
C LEU A 110 7.32 11.36 7.82
N PHE A 111 8.49 10.88 7.38
CA PHE A 111 8.68 9.48 7.01
C PHE A 111 9.18 8.61 8.17
N ASP A 112 9.35 9.19 9.37
CA ASP A 112 9.70 8.41 10.55
C ASP A 112 8.68 7.27 10.76
N ARG A 113 9.20 6.05 10.91
CA ARG A 113 8.47 4.77 11.02
C ARG A 113 7.82 4.21 9.75
N ILE A 114 7.94 4.90 8.61
CA ILE A 114 7.44 4.38 7.32
C ILE A 114 8.57 3.65 6.61
N ARG A 115 8.27 2.51 5.98
CA ARG A 115 9.26 1.82 5.15
C ARG A 115 9.28 2.41 3.77
N ILE A 116 10.40 3.01 3.43
CA ILE A 116 10.55 3.71 2.16
C ILE A 116 11.24 2.82 1.13
N ILE A 117 10.64 2.76 -0.05
CA ILE A 117 11.27 2.32 -1.30
C ILE A 117 11.53 3.59 -2.10
N LEU A 118 12.80 3.98 -2.24
CA LEU A 118 13.20 5.21 -2.92
C LEU A 118 13.72 4.90 -4.32
N ILE A 119 13.19 5.61 -5.31
CA ILE A 119 13.62 5.56 -6.70
C ILE A 119 14.26 6.91 -7.01
N LEU A 120 15.55 6.92 -7.35
CA LEU A 120 16.30 8.12 -7.70
C LEU A 120 16.35 8.30 -9.22
N HIS A 121 16.39 9.54 -9.68
CA HIS A 121 16.56 9.82 -11.10
C HIS A 121 17.99 9.59 -11.61
N ASP A 122 19.01 9.62 -10.74
CA ASP A 122 20.42 9.43 -11.11
C ASP A 122 21.22 8.59 -10.10
N ARG A 123 22.46 8.25 -10.47
CA ARG A 123 23.41 7.42 -9.68
C ARG A 123 24.58 8.21 -9.10
N GLU A 124 24.53 9.53 -9.17
CA GLU A 124 25.55 10.42 -8.62
C GLU A 124 25.69 10.22 -7.12
N VAL A 125 26.93 10.31 -6.66
CA VAL A 125 27.28 10.04 -5.26
C VAL A 125 26.54 10.98 -4.32
N GLU A 126 26.35 12.23 -4.71
CA GLU A 126 25.62 13.21 -3.90
C GLU A 126 24.13 12.85 -3.78
N THR A 127 23.47 12.53 -4.89
CA THR A 127 22.06 12.11 -4.93
C THR A 127 21.84 10.83 -4.11
N VAL A 128 22.71 9.84 -4.24
CA VAL A 128 22.63 8.59 -3.48
C VAL A 128 22.83 8.85 -1.99
N ARG A 129 23.82 9.67 -1.61
CA ARG A 129 24.05 10.03 -0.19
C ARG A 129 22.84 10.75 0.39
N LYS A 130 22.28 11.71 -0.35
CA LYS A 130 21.07 12.44 0.01
C LYS A 130 19.88 11.48 0.18
N GLY A 131 19.63 10.61 -0.80
CA GLY A 131 18.57 9.60 -0.74
C GLY A 131 18.69 8.67 0.47
N HIS A 132 19.91 8.26 0.84
CA HIS A 132 20.13 7.42 2.03
C HIS A 132 19.76 8.11 3.35
N THR A 133 19.70 9.44 3.41
CA THR A 133 19.28 10.15 4.62
C THR A 133 17.77 10.01 4.92
N LEU A 134 16.97 9.57 3.95
CA LEU A 134 15.57 9.17 4.16
C LEU A 134 15.44 7.78 4.79
N PHE A 135 16.56 7.09 5.05
CA PHE A 135 16.59 5.71 5.55
C PHE A 135 15.72 4.74 4.73
N PRO A 136 15.85 4.72 3.38
CA PRO A 136 15.10 3.78 2.56
C PRO A 136 15.50 2.34 2.90
N ARG A 137 14.52 1.45 2.94
CA ARG A 137 14.76 0.01 3.01
C ARG A 137 15.23 -0.56 1.68
N PHE A 138 14.90 0.12 0.58
CA PHE A 138 15.38 -0.19 -0.75
C PHE A 138 15.56 1.09 -1.55
N LEU A 139 16.69 1.19 -2.22
CA LEU A 139 17.05 2.32 -3.07
C LEU A 139 17.36 1.78 -4.46
N THR A 140 16.71 2.33 -5.47
CA THR A 140 16.90 1.99 -6.88
C THR A 140 16.88 3.25 -7.74
N TYR A 141 16.99 3.08 -9.05
CA TYR A 141 17.06 4.17 -10.02
C TYR A 141 15.93 4.08 -11.03
N ALA A 142 15.49 5.21 -11.59
CA ALA A 142 14.40 5.28 -12.56
C ALA A 142 14.67 4.47 -13.85
N ASP A 143 15.94 4.29 -14.21
CA ASP A 143 16.39 3.48 -15.35
C ASP A 143 16.47 1.96 -15.03
N SER A 144 16.27 1.57 -13.76
CA SER A 144 16.39 0.17 -13.35
C SER A 144 15.11 -0.61 -13.58
N ASP A 145 15.23 -1.95 -13.70
CA ASP A 145 14.08 -2.81 -13.91
C ASP A 145 13.05 -2.68 -12.78
N LEU A 146 11.85 -2.47 -13.26
CA LEU A 146 10.59 -2.34 -12.55
C LEU A 146 10.26 -3.55 -11.64
N ASP A 147 10.66 -4.74 -12.08
CA ASP A 147 10.47 -6.01 -11.39
C ASP A 147 11.12 -6.03 -9.99
N TRP A 148 12.27 -5.35 -9.83
CA TRP A 148 12.93 -5.27 -8.53
C TRP A 148 12.08 -4.52 -7.50
N VAL A 149 11.41 -3.45 -7.92
CA VAL A 149 10.55 -2.64 -7.03
C VAL A 149 9.34 -3.46 -6.59
N THR A 150 8.68 -4.15 -7.51
CA THR A 150 7.52 -4.99 -7.16
C THR A 150 7.90 -6.21 -6.32
N ALA A 151 9.03 -6.86 -6.61
CA ALA A 151 9.53 -7.98 -5.81
C ALA A 151 9.84 -7.55 -4.38
N VAL A 152 10.50 -6.40 -4.21
CA VAL A 152 10.80 -5.83 -2.89
C VAL A 152 9.52 -5.42 -2.18
N LEU A 153 8.58 -4.76 -2.86
CA LEU A 153 7.28 -4.40 -2.30
C LEU A 153 6.52 -5.63 -1.79
N LYS A 154 6.39 -6.68 -2.61
CA LYS A 154 5.79 -7.97 -2.20
C LYS A 154 6.48 -8.54 -0.97
N LYS A 155 7.81 -8.54 -0.93
CA LYS A 155 8.57 -9.02 0.22
C LYS A 155 8.29 -8.20 1.48
N MET A 156 8.17 -6.87 1.37
CA MET A 156 7.83 -6.02 2.51
C MET A 156 6.42 -6.28 3.02
N LEU A 157 5.46 -6.53 2.13
CA LEU A 157 4.08 -6.87 2.48
C LEU A 157 3.99 -8.24 3.17
N LEU A 158 4.67 -9.25 2.64
CA LEU A 158 4.72 -10.60 3.23
C LEU A 158 5.32 -10.58 4.65
N ASN A 159 6.41 -9.83 4.85
CA ASN A 159 7.06 -9.74 6.16
C ASN A 159 6.19 -9.08 7.24
N ASN A 160 5.17 -8.31 6.87
CA ASN A 160 4.21 -7.76 7.84
C ASN A 160 3.18 -8.78 8.31
N HIS A 161 2.81 -9.71 7.43
CA HIS A 161 1.89 -10.76 7.78
C HIS A 161 2.52 -11.82 8.69
N ASP A 162 3.85 -11.96 8.67
CA ASP A 162 4.59 -12.94 9.49
C ASP A 162 4.90 -12.45 10.92
N GLY A 163 4.73 -11.15 11.21
CA GLY A 163 5.00 -10.54 12.52
C GLY A 163 3.96 -10.85 13.62
N LYS A 164 2.93 -11.65 13.33
CA LYS A 164 2.01 -12.21 14.35
C LYS A 164 2.40 -13.66 14.64
N LYS A 165 3.45 -13.85 15.43
CA LYS A 165 3.67 -15.08 16.22
C LYS A 165 3.63 -14.74 17.69
#